data_AF-A0A7K1Z1Z2-F1
#
_entry.id   AF-A0A7K1Z1Z2-F1
#
_cell.length_a   1.000
_cell.length_b   1.000
_cell.length_c   1.000
_cell.angle_alpha   90.00
_cell.angle_beta   90.00
_cell.angle_gamma   90.00
#
_symmetry.space_group_name_H-M   'P 1'
#
loop_
_entity.id
_entity.type
_entity.pdbx_description
1 polymer ?
#
loop_
_entity_poly.entity_id
_entity_poly.type
_entity_poly.pdbx_seq_one_letter_code
_entity_poly.pdbx_strand_id
1 'polypeptide(L)'
;MANPQHLQWLLEGIDSWNRRRSSQFIVPDLSGVNIYWECRKAGLVDNNNNVSLTGINLEMANLSKAILAGLPFDDGGDYSDAKFRFADLSGANLSNSRFKDADFTSANLQGTDLSGAYLTNAKFSYDTSFKGARLSNISLKGVDLTTANLVGTDLRGARPWEALMYPEYMSFPSYEETWISTGTVECIEDFLEACRIIKSHLPDAMLFFRGEAVSGWDLRPSVMRQSQEGKFRLRANEGKMLLDLMARRPKDFEGTRSAIAQWVIAQHHGLKTRLLDITRNPLVALFWSCLDIDDNKPKPGTLHVFSLPRELVKPFNSDTVSIIANFAKLPREVQNILLGWTPQGTTGRESYLSYRDTYLDALRRLYQLIREEKPYFDDRIDPKDFYRVFVVEPEQSFERIQAQSGAFLISAFHERFERNEVLNFTSGVPIYGHHTWEIPTTKDKERILHQLDLVNITRETLLPSLDESAKAIIDEYSSIPESSFQGSATSWNYGNFRGTQTR
;
A
#
# COMPACT_ATOMS: atom_id res chain seq x y z
N MET A 1 16.06 -29.36 -0.58
CA MET A 1 16.39 -30.70 -0.05
C MET A 1 17.74 -30.54 0.62
N ALA A 2 17.86 -31.02 1.86
CA ALA A 2 19.08 -30.89 2.64
C ALA A 2 20.30 -31.48 1.93
N ASN A 3 21.47 -30.95 2.30
CA ASN A 3 22.73 -31.52 1.87
C ASN A 3 22.99 -32.81 2.67
N PRO A 4 23.08 -33.98 2.01
CA PRO A 4 23.26 -35.26 2.71
C PRO A 4 24.54 -35.32 3.55
N GLN A 5 25.60 -34.63 3.11
CA GLN A 5 26.87 -34.57 3.81
C GLN A 5 26.74 -33.78 5.12
N HIS A 6 25.98 -32.68 5.10
CA HIS A 6 25.71 -31.87 6.29
C HIS A 6 24.88 -32.67 7.29
N LEU A 7 23.85 -33.38 6.83
CA LEU A 7 23.07 -34.27 7.69
C LEU A 7 23.97 -35.36 8.30
N GLN A 8 24.83 -36.00 7.51
CA GLN A 8 25.75 -37.01 8.04
C GLN A 8 26.68 -36.44 9.13
N TRP A 9 27.24 -35.25 8.92
CA TRP A 9 28.09 -34.61 9.92
C TRP A 9 27.37 -34.30 11.22
N LEU A 10 26.07 -33.98 11.16
CA LEU A 10 25.23 -33.81 12.35
C LEU A 10 25.07 -35.14 13.10
N LEU A 11 24.80 -36.22 12.36
CA LEU A 11 24.56 -37.56 12.92
C LEU A 11 25.81 -38.20 13.52
N GLU A 12 27.00 -37.74 13.16
CA GLU A 12 28.27 -38.16 13.77
C GLU A 12 28.50 -37.60 15.18
N GLY A 13 27.65 -36.67 15.64
CA GLY A 13 27.66 -36.11 16.98
C GLY A 13 28.01 -34.63 17.04
N ILE A 14 27.56 -33.99 18.12
CA ILE A 14 27.59 -32.54 18.32
C ILE A 14 29.04 -32.02 18.42
N ASP A 15 29.93 -32.75 19.08
CA ASP A 15 31.34 -32.38 19.20
C ASP A 15 32.03 -32.33 17.83
N SER A 16 31.77 -33.34 16.99
CA SER A 16 32.28 -33.42 15.63
C SER A 16 31.72 -32.30 14.76
N TRP A 17 30.42 -32.02 14.89
CA TRP A 17 29.74 -30.92 14.21
C TRP A 17 30.35 -29.55 14.57
N ASN A 18 30.43 -29.24 15.87
CA ASN A 18 30.96 -27.97 16.36
C ASN A 18 32.44 -27.80 16.01
N ARG A 19 33.24 -28.86 16.09
CA ARG A 19 34.65 -28.81 15.68
C ARG A 19 34.80 -28.46 14.21
N ARG A 20 33.99 -29.06 13.32
CA ARG A 20 34.00 -28.73 11.88
C ARG A 20 33.62 -27.28 11.65
N ARG A 21 32.55 -26.81 12.30
CA ARG A 21 32.07 -25.43 12.24
C ARG A 21 33.11 -24.41 12.74
N SER A 22 33.94 -24.78 13.72
CA SER A 22 35.03 -23.93 14.20
C SER A 22 36.25 -23.88 13.28
N SER A 23 36.47 -24.94 12.49
CA SER A 23 37.67 -25.09 11.64
C SER A 23 37.43 -24.73 10.17
N GLN A 24 36.18 -24.66 9.73
CA GLN A 24 35.79 -24.39 8.35
C GLN A 24 34.56 -23.49 8.31
N PHE A 25 34.60 -22.48 7.44
CA PHE A 25 33.42 -21.67 7.15
C PHE A 25 32.46 -22.47 6.27
N ILE A 26 31.43 -23.05 6.89
CA ILE A 26 30.41 -23.87 6.23
C ILE A 26 29.06 -23.26 6.55
N VAL A 27 28.22 -22.98 5.55
CA VAL A 27 26.81 -22.64 5.77
C VAL A 27 25.99 -23.93 5.70
N PRO A 28 25.50 -24.48 6.84
CA PRO A 28 24.85 -25.78 6.83
C PRO A 28 23.50 -25.73 6.12
N ASP A 29 23.12 -26.84 5.49
CA ASP A 29 21.81 -26.98 4.84
C ASP A 29 21.17 -28.27 5.29
N LEU A 30 20.21 -28.10 6.20
CA LEU A 30 19.37 -29.14 6.80
C LEU A 30 17.90 -28.92 6.39
N SER A 31 17.67 -28.27 5.24
CA SER A 31 16.33 -27.92 4.78
C SER A 31 15.44 -29.15 4.52
N GLY A 32 14.21 -29.12 5.03
CA GLY A 32 13.26 -30.21 4.86
C GLY A 32 13.54 -31.46 5.69
N VAL A 33 14.57 -31.46 6.55
CA VAL A 33 14.92 -32.63 7.38
C VAL A 33 14.01 -32.71 8.59
N ASN A 34 13.58 -33.93 8.92
CA ASN A 34 13.00 -34.21 10.22
C ASN A 34 14.12 -34.49 11.22
N ILE A 35 14.65 -33.42 11.84
CA ILE A 35 15.85 -33.51 12.68
C ILE A 35 15.57 -34.34 13.93
N TYR A 36 14.37 -34.23 14.50
CA TYR A 36 13.95 -35.08 15.62
C TYR A 36 14.08 -36.57 15.27
N TRP A 37 13.54 -36.97 14.12
CA TRP A 37 13.58 -38.37 13.68
C TRP A 37 15.01 -38.86 13.38
N GLU A 38 15.78 -38.09 12.61
CA GLU A 38 17.12 -38.51 12.20
C GLU A 38 18.09 -38.62 13.39
N CYS A 39 18.07 -37.65 14.31
CA CYS A 39 18.90 -37.70 15.51
C CYS A 39 18.53 -38.87 16.42
N ARG A 40 17.23 -39.16 16.59
CA ARG A 40 16.78 -40.33 17.36
C ARG A 40 17.23 -41.64 16.73
N LYS A 41 17.15 -41.76 15.40
CA LYS A 41 17.62 -42.94 14.66
C LYS A 41 19.13 -43.14 14.80
N ALA A 42 19.90 -42.06 14.88
CA ALA A 42 21.35 -42.11 15.12
C ALA A 42 21.74 -42.30 16.59
N GLY A 43 20.77 -42.37 17.52
CA GLY A 43 21.03 -42.54 18.95
C GLY A 43 21.55 -41.28 19.65
N LEU A 44 21.34 -40.10 19.06
CA LEU A 44 21.67 -38.80 19.67
C LEU A 44 20.60 -38.41 20.70
N VAL A 45 20.51 -39.17 21.79
CA VAL A 45 19.52 -39.01 22.85
C VAL A 45 20.18 -38.85 24.22
N ASP A 46 19.52 -38.13 25.12
CA ASP A 46 19.90 -38.01 26.53
C ASP A 46 19.52 -39.26 27.36
N ASN A 47 19.83 -39.20 28.66
CA ASN A 47 19.50 -40.27 29.62
C ASN A 47 17.99 -40.52 29.79
N ASN A 48 17.15 -39.58 29.34
CA ASN A 48 15.69 -39.68 29.37
C ASN A 48 15.11 -40.10 28.02
N ASN A 49 15.96 -40.53 27.07
CA ASN A 49 15.60 -40.94 25.71
C ASN A 49 14.97 -39.82 24.86
N ASN A 50 15.27 -38.56 25.18
CA ASN A 50 14.92 -37.41 24.35
C ASN A 50 16.08 -37.06 23.44
N VAL A 51 15.81 -36.60 22.23
CA VAL A 51 16.85 -36.08 21.35
C VAL A 51 17.58 -34.93 22.05
N SER A 52 18.89 -35.04 22.25
CA SER A 52 19.70 -33.96 22.81
C SER A 52 20.60 -33.41 21.72
N LEU A 53 20.46 -32.10 21.49
CA LEU A 53 21.34 -31.34 20.62
C LEU A 53 22.17 -30.36 21.44
N THR A 54 22.53 -30.76 22.66
CA THR A 54 23.09 -29.83 23.63
C THR A 54 24.44 -29.24 23.23
N GLY A 55 24.50 -27.90 23.15
CA GLY A 55 25.62 -27.11 22.72
C GLY A 55 25.76 -26.98 21.19
N ILE A 56 24.77 -27.38 20.40
CA ILE A 56 24.91 -27.35 18.94
C ILE A 56 25.00 -25.90 18.40
N ASN A 57 25.99 -25.63 17.54
CA ASN A 57 26.08 -24.38 16.79
C ASN A 57 25.32 -24.52 15.45
N LEU A 58 24.15 -23.87 15.35
CA LEU A 58 23.35 -23.80 14.12
C LEU A 58 23.32 -22.38 13.50
N GLU A 59 24.30 -21.53 13.82
CA GLU A 59 24.44 -20.19 13.24
C GLU A 59 24.51 -20.27 11.70
N MET A 60 23.80 -19.37 11.01
CA MET A 60 23.64 -19.35 9.55
C MET A 60 23.02 -20.62 8.91
N ALA A 61 22.58 -21.61 9.69
CA ALA A 61 22.05 -22.85 9.14
C ALA A 61 20.74 -22.63 8.38
N ASN A 62 20.64 -23.25 7.20
CA ASN A 62 19.40 -23.34 6.47
C ASN A 62 18.56 -24.52 7.01
N LEU A 63 17.56 -24.19 7.82
CA LEU A 63 16.58 -25.09 8.43
C LEU A 63 15.19 -24.90 7.80
N SER A 64 15.13 -24.30 6.61
CA SER A 64 13.86 -24.02 5.94
C SER A 64 13.10 -25.34 5.69
N LYS A 65 11.80 -25.37 6.00
CA LYS A 65 10.92 -26.56 5.91
C LYS A 65 11.32 -27.73 6.82
N ALA A 66 12.28 -27.56 7.72
CA ALA A 66 12.67 -28.63 8.64
C ALA A 66 11.58 -28.91 9.69
N ILE A 67 11.51 -30.14 10.17
CA ILE A 67 10.65 -30.54 11.29
C ILE A 67 11.51 -30.62 12.55
N LEU A 68 11.26 -29.67 13.44
CA LEU A 68 11.95 -29.42 14.71
C LEU A 68 10.98 -29.51 15.90
N ALA A 69 9.74 -29.98 15.66
CA ALA A 69 8.67 -30.01 16.62
C ALA A 69 9.06 -30.81 17.88
N GLY A 70 8.81 -30.22 19.05
CA GLY A 70 9.10 -30.82 20.35
C GLY A 70 10.58 -31.02 20.66
N LEU A 71 11.51 -30.49 19.86
CA LEU A 71 12.94 -30.58 20.18
C LEU A 71 13.25 -29.78 21.46
N PRO A 72 13.95 -30.38 22.44
CA PRO A 72 14.49 -29.65 23.57
C PRO A 72 15.79 -28.98 23.10
N PHE A 73 15.70 -27.80 22.49
CA PHE A 73 16.92 -27.02 22.30
C PHE A 73 17.40 -26.51 23.65
N ASP A 74 18.68 -26.15 23.69
CA ASP A 74 19.29 -25.73 24.93
C ASP A 74 18.80 -24.38 25.39
N ASP A 75 18.87 -24.23 26.70
CA ASP A 75 18.86 -22.94 27.31
C ASP A 75 20.11 -22.15 26.87
N GLY A 76 19.93 -21.17 25.97
CA GLY A 76 21.02 -20.30 25.51
C GLY A 76 21.73 -20.70 24.22
N GLY A 77 21.15 -21.54 23.36
CA GLY A 77 21.72 -21.89 22.05
C GLY A 77 21.90 -20.68 21.12
N ASP A 78 22.84 -20.76 20.17
CA ASP A 78 23.08 -19.72 19.16
C ASP A 78 22.60 -20.15 17.77
N TYR A 79 21.62 -19.40 17.27
CA TYR A 79 20.93 -19.59 16.00
C TYR A 79 20.91 -18.28 15.20
N SER A 80 21.89 -17.40 15.45
CA SER A 80 22.02 -16.14 14.71
C SER A 80 22.14 -16.41 13.21
N ASP A 81 21.49 -15.59 12.39
CA ASP A 81 21.42 -15.69 10.92
C ASP A 81 20.81 -17.01 10.36
N ALA A 82 20.25 -17.87 11.22
CA ALA A 82 19.62 -19.11 10.78
C ALA A 82 18.31 -18.87 10.02
N LYS A 83 18.00 -19.75 9.07
CA LYS A 83 16.79 -19.68 8.23
C LYS A 83 15.82 -20.78 8.62
N PHE A 84 14.73 -20.43 9.28
CA PHE A 84 13.63 -21.30 9.70
C PHE A 84 12.39 -21.15 8.82
N ARG A 85 12.54 -20.71 7.57
CA ARG A 85 11.39 -20.44 6.70
C ARG A 85 10.53 -21.68 6.51
N PHE A 86 9.23 -21.60 6.79
CA PHE A 86 8.31 -22.74 6.73
C PHE A 86 8.68 -23.94 7.64
N ALA A 87 9.56 -23.75 8.63
CA ALA A 87 9.92 -24.82 9.56
C ALA A 87 8.81 -25.07 10.59
N ASP A 88 8.70 -26.31 11.06
CA ASP A 88 7.83 -26.67 12.17
C ASP A 88 8.63 -26.73 13.48
N LEU A 89 8.47 -25.72 14.33
CA LEU A 89 9.10 -25.56 15.64
C LEU A 89 8.09 -25.77 16.78
N SER A 90 6.91 -26.32 16.48
CA SER A 90 5.82 -26.42 17.45
C SER A 90 6.24 -27.20 18.70
N GLY A 91 5.95 -26.63 19.87
CA GLY A 91 6.30 -27.21 21.17
C GLY A 91 7.80 -27.30 21.48
N ALA A 92 8.68 -26.73 20.65
CA ALA A 92 10.11 -26.72 20.92
C ALA A 92 10.44 -25.82 22.13
N ASN A 93 11.49 -26.16 22.88
CA ASN A 93 12.06 -25.25 23.88
C ASN A 93 13.20 -24.47 23.22
N LEU A 94 13.09 -23.14 23.17
CA LEU A 94 14.07 -22.17 22.63
C LEU A 94 14.37 -21.07 23.67
N SER A 95 14.17 -21.36 24.97
CA SER A 95 14.40 -20.39 26.03
C SER A 95 15.84 -19.87 26.04
N ASN A 96 16.01 -18.58 26.39
CA ASN A 96 17.28 -17.87 26.50
C ASN A 96 18.19 -17.89 25.25
N SER A 97 17.72 -18.42 24.13
CA SER A 97 18.50 -18.62 22.91
C SER A 97 18.71 -17.31 22.12
N ARG A 98 19.77 -17.25 21.31
CA ARG A 98 20.11 -16.10 20.45
C ARG A 98 19.67 -16.35 19.01
N PHE A 99 18.92 -15.39 18.45
CA PHE A 99 18.36 -15.43 17.10
C PHE A 99 18.58 -14.11 16.37
N LYS A 100 19.75 -13.50 16.56
CA LYS A 100 20.05 -12.24 15.90
C LYS A 100 19.95 -12.42 14.38
N ASP A 101 19.20 -11.55 13.70
CA ASP A 101 19.00 -11.57 12.23
C ASP A 101 18.40 -12.90 11.67
N ALA A 102 17.84 -13.78 12.52
CA ALA A 102 17.25 -15.04 12.10
C ALA A 102 15.91 -14.86 11.35
N ASP A 103 15.58 -15.79 10.46
CA ASP A 103 14.39 -15.70 9.61
C ASP A 103 13.38 -16.82 9.89
N PHE A 104 12.27 -16.48 10.55
CA PHE A 104 11.16 -17.37 10.90
C PHE A 104 9.94 -17.21 9.98
N THR A 105 10.12 -16.64 8.79
CA THR A 105 9.01 -16.39 7.85
C THR A 105 8.19 -17.67 7.59
N SER A 106 6.88 -17.60 7.83
CA SER A 106 5.93 -18.71 7.72
C SER A 106 6.25 -19.94 8.60
N ALA A 107 7.02 -19.79 9.68
CA ALA A 107 7.32 -20.89 10.60
C ALA A 107 6.14 -21.18 11.55
N ASN A 108 6.00 -22.44 11.98
CA ASN A 108 5.06 -22.83 13.02
C ASN A 108 5.75 -22.81 14.40
N LEU A 109 5.45 -21.81 15.22
CA LEU A 109 5.94 -21.64 16.60
C LEU A 109 4.84 -21.96 17.64
N GLN A 110 3.83 -22.74 17.27
CA GLN A 110 2.72 -23.07 18.17
C GLN A 110 3.23 -23.79 19.43
N GLY A 111 2.95 -23.24 20.61
CA GLY A 111 3.36 -23.84 21.88
C GLY A 111 4.86 -23.81 22.19
N THR A 112 5.67 -23.12 21.37
CA THR A 112 7.12 -22.99 21.57
C THR A 112 7.44 -22.14 22.80
N ASP A 113 8.48 -22.48 23.56
CA ASP A 113 9.00 -21.63 24.63
C ASP A 113 10.16 -20.77 24.14
N LEU A 114 9.95 -19.46 24.02
CA LEU A 114 10.94 -18.44 23.63
C LEU A 114 11.29 -17.53 24.82
N SER A 115 11.00 -17.95 26.06
CA SER A 115 11.20 -17.11 27.24
C SER A 115 12.67 -16.69 27.39
N GLY A 116 12.93 -15.39 27.54
CA GLY A 116 14.28 -14.84 27.66
C GLY A 116 15.13 -14.85 26.39
N ALA A 117 14.61 -15.28 25.24
CA ALA A 117 15.35 -15.33 23.99
C ALA A 117 15.77 -13.92 23.50
N TYR A 118 16.86 -13.83 22.74
CA TYR A 118 17.36 -12.60 22.13
C TYR A 118 17.03 -12.59 20.63
N LEU A 119 16.01 -11.82 20.24
CA LEU A 119 15.46 -11.81 18.88
C LEU A 119 15.89 -10.59 18.03
N THR A 120 16.96 -9.89 18.38
CA THR A 120 17.34 -8.63 17.68
C THR A 120 17.33 -8.81 16.15
N ASN A 121 16.53 -8.01 15.42
CA ASN A 121 16.34 -8.08 13.97
C ASN A 121 15.77 -9.40 13.40
N ALA A 122 15.26 -10.30 14.24
CA ALA A 122 14.61 -11.52 13.77
C ALA A 122 13.33 -11.19 12.97
N LYS A 123 13.06 -11.99 11.93
CA LYS A 123 11.95 -11.78 11.00
C LYS A 123 10.84 -12.79 11.25
N PHE A 124 9.64 -12.31 11.60
CA PHE A 124 8.44 -13.13 11.75
C PHE A 124 7.34 -12.59 10.84
N SER A 125 7.23 -13.14 9.62
CA SER A 125 6.32 -12.64 8.59
C SER A 125 5.51 -13.75 7.90
N TYR A 126 4.48 -13.36 7.16
CA TYR A 126 3.69 -14.23 6.26
C TYR A 126 3.22 -15.54 6.92
N ASP A 127 2.30 -15.46 7.89
CA ASP A 127 1.68 -16.60 8.60
C ASP A 127 2.56 -17.32 9.65
N THR A 128 3.48 -16.60 10.30
CA THR A 128 4.15 -17.16 11.47
C THR A 128 3.17 -17.32 12.64
N SER A 129 2.98 -18.54 13.15
CA SER A 129 2.00 -18.85 14.21
C SER A 129 2.65 -18.91 15.58
N PHE A 130 2.25 -18.03 16.51
CA PHE A 130 2.67 -18.06 17.93
C PHE A 130 1.60 -18.59 18.88
N LYS A 131 0.57 -19.28 18.36
CA LYS A 131 -0.56 -19.72 19.19
C LYS A 131 -0.08 -20.53 20.39
N GLY A 132 -0.35 -20.04 21.61
CA GLY A 132 0.07 -20.70 22.85
C GLY A 132 1.59 -20.70 23.13
N ALA A 133 2.39 -19.96 22.36
CA ALA A 133 3.82 -19.79 22.61
C ALA A 133 4.07 -18.96 23.89
N ARG A 134 5.23 -19.17 24.51
CA ARG A 134 5.69 -18.39 25.67
C ARG A 134 6.80 -17.44 25.23
N LEU A 135 6.56 -16.14 25.35
CA LEU A 135 7.51 -15.07 25.03
C LEU A 135 7.76 -14.19 26.26
N SER A 136 7.92 -14.82 27.43
CA SER A 136 8.13 -14.05 28.66
C SER A 136 9.54 -13.47 28.73
N ASN A 137 9.69 -12.24 29.25
CA ASN A 137 10.99 -11.57 29.46
C ASN A 137 11.89 -11.38 28.20
N ILE A 138 11.28 -11.22 27.02
CA ILE A 138 12.00 -11.05 25.74
C ILE A 138 12.24 -9.56 25.40
N SER A 139 13.42 -9.24 24.84
CA SER A 139 13.63 -7.96 24.12
C SER A 139 13.23 -8.13 22.66
N LEU A 140 12.34 -7.27 22.20
CA LEU A 140 11.85 -7.27 20.82
C LEU A 140 12.53 -6.18 19.98
N LYS A 141 13.66 -5.63 20.43
CA LYS A 141 14.38 -4.55 19.72
C LYS A 141 14.66 -4.91 18.27
N GLY A 142 14.07 -4.17 17.33
CA GLY A 142 14.28 -4.39 15.89
C GLY A 142 13.58 -5.62 15.31
N VAL A 143 12.72 -6.31 16.06
CA VAL A 143 11.96 -7.47 15.56
C VAL A 143 10.84 -7.01 14.63
N ASP A 144 10.74 -7.61 13.43
CA ASP A 144 9.58 -7.43 12.53
C ASP A 144 8.48 -8.42 12.93
N LEU A 145 7.42 -7.90 13.57
CA LEU A 145 6.21 -8.63 13.95
C LEU A 145 4.99 -8.23 13.09
N THR A 146 5.19 -7.51 11.97
CA THR A 146 4.11 -6.82 11.24
C THR A 146 2.94 -7.71 10.82
N THR A 147 3.18 -9.00 10.59
CA THR A 147 2.14 -9.95 10.16
C THR A 147 2.08 -11.21 11.05
N ALA A 148 2.67 -11.17 12.24
CA ALA A 148 2.71 -12.31 13.15
C ALA A 148 1.37 -12.52 13.88
N ASN A 149 0.88 -13.76 13.92
CA ASN A 149 -0.31 -14.10 14.71
C ASN A 149 0.06 -14.34 16.17
N LEU A 150 -0.20 -13.36 17.03
CA LEU A 150 0.10 -13.39 18.47
C LEU A 150 -1.07 -13.85 19.36
N VAL A 151 -2.18 -14.34 18.79
CA VAL A 151 -3.36 -14.73 19.57
C VAL A 151 -3.01 -15.86 20.56
N GLY A 152 -3.27 -15.61 21.85
CA GLY A 152 -3.03 -16.59 22.93
C GLY A 152 -1.57 -16.73 23.36
N THR A 153 -0.69 -15.82 22.96
CA THR A 153 0.74 -15.80 23.35
C THR A 153 0.93 -15.24 24.76
N ASP A 154 1.79 -15.85 25.57
CA ASP A 154 2.19 -15.29 26.87
C ASP A 154 3.33 -14.28 26.71
N LEU A 155 2.99 -12.98 26.78
CA LEU A 155 3.93 -11.86 26.64
C LEU A 155 4.32 -11.20 27.98
N ARG A 156 4.12 -11.87 29.12
CA ARG A 156 4.45 -11.28 30.43
C ARG A 156 5.94 -10.94 30.52
N GLY A 157 6.26 -9.66 30.72
CA GLY A 157 7.64 -9.18 30.80
C GLY A 157 8.34 -8.98 29.45
N ALA A 158 7.69 -9.30 28.33
CA ALA A 158 8.17 -8.90 27.01
C ALA A 158 8.23 -7.37 26.90
N ARG A 159 9.15 -6.85 26.08
CA ARG A 159 9.22 -5.43 25.72
C ARG A 159 8.75 -5.16 24.27
N PRO A 160 7.45 -5.38 23.95
CA PRO A 160 6.91 -5.24 22.59
C PRO A 160 6.93 -3.82 22.03
N TRP A 161 7.08 -2.80 22.88
CA TRP A 161 7.33 -1.42 22.45
C TRP A 161 8.75 -1.21 21.87
N GLU A 162 9.65 -2.20 21.96
CA GLU A 162 10.96 -2.16 21.27
C GLU A 162 10.90 -2.77 19.86
N ALA A 163 9.78 -3.42 19.48
CA ALA A 163 9.57 -4.00 18.15
C ALA A 163 9.53 -2.94 17.04
N LEU A 164 9.76 -3.35 15.78
CA LEU A 164 9.57 -2.52 14.59
C LEU A 164 8.09 -2.19 14.38
N MET A 165 7.51 -1.38 15.27
CA MET A 165 6.26 -0.65 15.07
C MET A 165 6.48 0.84 14.84
N TYR A 166 7.75 1.26 14.76
CA TYR A 166 8.13 2.65 14.52
C TYR A 166 8.29 2.92 13.02
N PRO A 167 7.64 3.96 12.48
CA PRO A 167 7.89 4.45 11.12
C PRO A 167 9.38 4.77 10.87
N GLU A 168 10.10 5.18 11.92
CA GLU A 168 11.51 5.59 11.87
C GLU A 168 12.51 4.44 11.62
N TYR A 169 12.11 3.20 11.91
CA TYR A 169 12.95 2.01 11.74
C TYR A 169 12.49 1.10 10.60
N MET A 170 11.48 1.50 9.83
CA MET A 170 11.25 0.93 8.51
C MET A 170 12.40 1.39 7.62
N SER A 171 13.54 0.69 7.66
CA SER A 171 14.60 0.86 6.68
C SER A 171 14.02 0.47 5.32
N PHE A 172 13.51 1.45 4.61
CA PHE A 172 13.08 1.26 3.25
C PHE A 172 14.34 1.01 2.41
N PRO A 173 14.35 -0.02 1.54
CA PRO A 173 15.50 -0.26 0.69
C PRO A 173 15.82 1.02 -0.09
N SER A 174 17.05 1.52 0.06
CA SER A 174 17.58 2.59 -0.77
C SER A 174 17.77 2.03 -2.16
N TYR A 175 16.75 2.16 -3.01
CA TYR A 175 16.94 2.02 -4.44
C TYR A 175 17.59 3.30 -4.95
N GLU A 176 18.65 3.14 -5.73
CA GLU A 176 19.34 4.23 -6.42
C GLU A 176 18.33 5.10 -7.15
N GLU A 177 18.54 6.42 -7.05
CA GLU A 177 17.68 7.48 -7.54
C GLU A 177 17.01 7.13 -8.87
N THR A 178 15.70 6.93 -8.81
CA THR A 178 14.85 6.82 -10.00
C THR A 178 15.08 8.03 -10.89
N TRP A 179 15.43 7.79 -12.16
CA TRP A 179 15.62 8.78 -13.20
C TRP A 179 14.47 9.79 -13.25
N ILE A 180 14.63 10.96 -12.60
CA ILE A 180 13.71 12.07 -12.81
C ILE A 180 14.14 12.72 -14.12
N SER A 181 13.51 12.34 -15.23
CA SER A 181 13.63 13.08 -16.48
C SER A 181 12.58 14.17 -16.50
N THR A 182 13.01 15.43 -16.50
CA THR A 182 12.16 16.57 -16.88
C THR A 182 12.33 16.81 -18.37
N GLY A 183 11.23 17.13 -19.05
CA GLY A 183 11.25 17.40 -20.49
C GLY A 183 10.05 18.23 -20.94
N THR A 184 10.03 18.58 -22.21
CA THR A 184 8.91 19.28 -22.85
C THR A 184 8.17 18.34 -23.79
N VAL A 185 6.85 18.49 -23.88
CA VAL A 185 6.01 17.79 -24.85
C VAL A 185 5.40 18.84 -25.76
N GLU A 186 5.72 18.76 -27.06
CA GLU A 186 5.20 19.69 -28.05
C GLU A 186 4.11 19.04 -28.94
N CYS A 187 4.17 17.71 -29.16
CA CYS A 187 3.18 16.95 -29.92
C CYS A 187 2.89 15.56 -29.32
N ILE A 188 1.84 14.89 -29.82
CA ILE A 188 1.45 13.53 -29.37
C ILE A 188 2.59 12.53 -29.58
N GLU A 189 3.26 12.61 -30.73
CA GLU A 189 4.31 11.67 -31.13
C GLU A 189 5.50 11.68 -30.16
N ASP A 190 5.94 12.88 -29.75
CA ASP A 190 7.03 13.06 -28.78
C ASP A 190 6.68 12.39 -27.44
N PHE A 191 5.43 12.55 -27.00
CA PHE A 191 4.99 12.00 -25.73
C PHE A 191 4.88 10.46 -25.78
N LEU A 192 4.36 9.91 -26.88
CA LEU A 192 4.28 8.46 -27.04
C LEU A 192 5.66 7.82 -27.15
N GLU A 193 6.62 8.48 -27.81
CA GLU A 193 8.00 8.00 -27.87
C GLU A 193 8.66 8.04 -26.48
N ALA A 194 8.44 9.10 -25.68
CA ALA A 194 8.90 9.15 -24.31
C ALA A 194 8.34 7.98 -23.47
N CYS A 195 7.03 7.69 -23.59
CA CYS A 195 6.40 6.56 -22.92
C CYS A 195 7.02 5.22 -23.35
N ARG A 196 7.35 5.07 -24.65
CA ARG A 196 8.00 3.88 -25.19
C ARG A 196 9.39 3.66 -24.59
N ILE A 197 10.17 4.73 -24.45
CA ILE A 197 11.51 4.71 -23.85
C ILE A 197 11.43 4.30 -22.37
N ILE A 198 10.49 4.85 -21.59
CA ILE A 198 10.30 4.43 -20.19
C ILE A 198 10.00 2.93 -20.12
N LYS A 199 9.08 2.47 -20.98
CA LYS A 199 8.65 1.07 -21.00
C LYS A 199 9.76 0.11 -21.43
N SER A 200 10.69 0.54 -22.29
CA SER A 200 11.84 -0.30 -22.68
C SER A 200 12.86 -0.47 -21.55
N HIS A 201 13.04 0.54 -20.71
CA HIS A 201 13.91 0.45 -19.52
C HIS A 201 13.24 -0.31 -18.38
N LEU A 202 11.90 -0.26 -18.30
CA LEU A 202 11.10 -0.84 -17.22
C LEU A 202 9.98 -1.73 -17.78
N PRO A 203 10.33 -2.90 -18.35
CA PRO A 203 9.36 -3.76 -19.05
C PRO A 203 8.23 -4.25 -18.14
N ASP A 204 8.51 -4.51 -16.86
CA ASP A 204 7.53 -5.01 -15.89
C ASP A 204 6.69 -3.92 -15.21
N ALA A 205 7.06 -2.64 -15.39
CA ALA A 205 6.35 -1.53 -14.77
C ALA A 205 5.00 -1.26 -15.46
N MET A 206 3.99 -0.96 -14.65
CA MET A 206 2.69 -0.47 -15.11
C MET A 206 2.73 1.06 -15.18
N LEU A 207 2.34 1.62 -16.33
CA LEU A 207 2.32 3.05 -16.54
C LEU A 207 0.93 3.62 -16.26
N PHE A 208 0.91 4.70 -15.49
CA PHE A 208 -0.27 5.52 -15.24
C PHE A 208 0.06 6.98 -15.47
N PHE A 209 -0.94 7.75 -15.84
CA PHE A 209 -0.77 9.10 -16.35
C PHE A 209 -1.71 10.08 -15.65
N ARG A 210 -1.31 11.34 -15.54
CA ARG A 210 -2.17 12.42 -15.07
C ARG A 210 -1.78 13.73 -15.73
N GLY A 211 -2.76 14.41 -16.31
CA GLY A 211 -2.60 15.75 -16.88
C GLY A 211 -3.10 16.81 -15.92
N GLU A 212 -2.37 17.91 -15.84
CA GLU A 212 -2.73 19.11 -15.10
C GLU A 212 -2.63 20.30 -16.05
N ALA A 213 -3.73 21.01 -16.22
CA ALA A 213 -3.85 22.16 -17.10
C ALA A 213 -2.88 23.31 -16.78
N VAL A 214 -2.39 23.36 -15.53
CA VAL A 214 -1.55 24.44 -14.98
C VAL A 214 -0.39 23.85 -14.19
N SER A 215 0.84 24.24 -14.56
CA SER A 215 2.07 23.88 -13.85
C SER A 215 2.15 24.48 -12.45
N GLY A 216 2.86 23.77 -11.56
CA GLY A 216 3.00 24.11 -10.15
C GLY A 216 1.76 23.79 -9.31
N TRP A 217 0.84 22.99 -9.84
CA TRP A 217 -0.35 22.56 -9.11
C TRP A 217 0.02 21.51 -8.05
N ASP A 218 -0.76 21.52 -6.97
CA ASP A 218 -0.55 20.63 -5.84
C ASP A 218 -1.08 19.23 -6.16
N LEU A 219 -0.16 18.29 -6.40
CA LEU A 219 -0.46 16.89 -6.74
C LEU A 219 -1.10 16.11 -5.58
N ARG A 220 -1.21 16.69 -4.37
CA ARG A 220 -1.91 16.06 -3.25
C ARG A 220 -3.39 15.81 -3.57
N PRO A 221 -3.98 14.72 -3.06
CA PRO A 221 -5.42 14.54 -3.03
C PRO A 221 -6.11 15.74 -2.40
N SER A 222 -7.28 16.07 -2.90
CA SER A 222 -7.93 17.34 -2.58
C SER A 222 -8.22 17.57 -1.09
N VAL A 223 -8.52 16.50 -0.33
CA VAL A 223 -8.73 16.57 1.13
C VAL A 223 -7.43 16.83 1.92
N MET A 224 -6.28 16.53 1.30
CA MET A 224 -4.94 16.63 1.88
C MET A 224 -4.22 17.93 1.49
N ARG A 225 -4.88 18.84 0.76
CA ARG A 225 -4.30 20.14 0.42
C ARG A 225 -4.43 21.12 1.58
N GLN A 226 -3.39 21.91 1.79
CA GLN A 226 -3.34 22.94 2.83
C GLN A 226 -3.89 24.26 2.32
N SER A 227 -4.44 25.08 3.24
CA SER A 227 -4.70 26.49 2.95
C SER A 227 -3.38 27.26 2.79
N GLN A 228 -3.45 28.51 2.33
CA GLN A 228 -2.30 29.43 2.30
C GLN A 228 -1.63 29.62 3.68
N GLU A 229 -2.34 29.34 4.78
CA GLU A 229 -1.83 29.35 6.15
C GLU A 229 -1.24 28.00 6.61
N GLY A 230 -1.14 27.00 5.72
CA GLY A 230 -0.62 25.66 6.05
C GLY A 230 -1.60 24.75 6.79
N LYS A 231 -2.87 25.13 6.97
CA LYS A 231 -3.86 24.35 7.72
C LYS A 231 -4.66 23.39 6.84
N PHE A 232 -4.88 22.17 7.30
CA PHE A 232 -5.82 21.23 6.67
C PHE A 232 -7.25 21.61 7.00
N ARG A 233 -8.06 21.91 5.98
CA ARG A 233 -9.46 22.34 6.18
C ARG A 233 -10.43 21.17 6.34
N LEU A 234 -10.27 20.12 5.54
CA LEU A 234 -11.29 19.08 5.37
C LEU A 234 -10.87 17.71 5.91
N ARG A 235 -9.57 17.50 6.10
CA ARG A 235 -8.96 16.21 6.45
C ARG A 235 -9.52 15.55 7.71
N ALA A 236 -9.78 16.31 8.77
CA ALA A 236 -10.31 15.74 10.01
C ALA A 236 -11.75 15.23 9.86
N ASN A 237 -12.47 15.72 8.85
CA ASN A 237 -13.89 15.47 8.65
C ASN A 237 -14.20 14.61 7.43
N GLU A 238 -13.19 14.02 6.77
CA GLU A 238 -13.37 13.28 5.51
C GLU A 238 -14.46 12.19 5.62
N GLY A 239 -14.36 11.31 6.62
CA GLY A 239 -15.38 10.27 6.87
C GLY A 239 -16.77 10.85 7.18
N LYS A 240 -16.84 11.93 7.96
CA LYS A 240 -18.10 12.61 8.28
C LYS A 240 -18.74 13.22 7.03
N MET A 241 -17.94 13.83 6.16
CA MET A 241 -18.40 14.41 4.90
C MET A 241 -19.02 13.35 3.99
N LEU A 242 -18.43 12.16 3.92
CA LEU A 242 -19.02 11.04 3.16
C LEU A 242 -20.37 10.62 3.76
N LEU A 243 -20.43 10.42 5.07
CA LEU A 243 -21.66 10.02 5.76
C LEU A 243 -22.78 11.07 5.57
N ASP A 244 -22.46 12.36 5.67
CA ASP A 244 -23.40 13.46 5.44
C ASP A 244 -23.91 13.48 3.99
N LEU A 245 -23.05 13.19 3.01
CA LEU A 245 -23.44 13.09 1.60
C LEU A 245 -24.37 11.90 1.37
N MET A 246 -24.03 10.72 1.91
CA MET A 246 -24.85 9.52 1.83
C MET A 246 -26.23 9.73 2.47
N ALA A 247 -26.30 10.42 3.61
CA ALA A 247 -27.56 10.74 4.28
C ALA A 247 -28.45 11.70 3.47
N ARG A 248 -27.85 12.64 2.74
CA ARG A 248 -28.58 13.62 1.91
C ARG A 248 -28.98 13.07 0.53
N ARG A 249 -28.22 12.10 0.01
CA ARG A 249 -28.38 11.54 -1.33
C ARG A 249 -28.37 10.01 -1.33
N PRO A 250 -29.23 9.34 -0.53
CA PRO A 250 -29.15 7.88 -0.35
C PRO A 250 -29.34 7.09 -1.65
N LYS A 251 -30.14 7.61 -2.59
CA LYS A 251 -30.38 6.98 -3.90
C LYS A 251 -29.12 6.85 -4.75
N ASP A 252 -28.22 7.82 -4.66
CA ASP A 252 -26.98 7.82 -5.46
C ASP A 252 -26.00 6.73 -4.97
N PHE A 253 -26.19 6.21 -3.75
CA PHE A 253 -25.39 5.13 -3.15
C PHE A 253 -26.14 3.79 -3.09
N GLU A 254 -27.36 3.70 -3.63
CA GLU A 254 -28.16 2.49 -3.58
C GLU A 254 -27.46 1.35 -4.33
N GLY A 255 -27.48 0.14 -3.75
CA GLY A 255 -26.77 -1.02 -4.30
C GLY A 255 -25.25 -1.04 -4.08
N THR A 256 -24.63 0.05 -3.63
CA THR A 256 -23.18 0.15 -3.46
C THR A 256 -22.73 -0.27 -2.06
N ARG A 257 -22.22 -1.51 -1.93
CA ARG A 257 -21.61 -1.99 -0.67
C ARG A 257 -20.13 -1.65 -0.53
N SER A 258 -19.41 -1.54 -1.65
CA SER A 258 -17.97 -1.29 -1.65
C SER A 258 -17.63 0.11 -1.12
N ALA A 259 -16.74 0.18 -0.13
CA ALA A 259 -16.30 1.46 0.42
C ALA A 259 -15.59 2.32 -0.63
N ILE A 260 -14.77 1.73 -1.52
CA ILE A 260 -14.10 2.50 -2.57
C ILE A 260 -15.12 3.08 -3.55
N ALA A 261 -16.15 2.32 -3.93
CA ALA A 261 -17.20 2.82 -4.83
C ALA A 261 -17.97 4.00 -4.20
N GLN A 262 -18.23 3.97 -2.88
CA GLN A 262 -18.82 5.11 -2.17
C GLN A 262 -17.93 6.36 -2.26
N TRP A 263 -16.62 6.22 -2.12
CA TRP A 263 -15.69 7.35 -2.30
C TRP A 263 -15.64 7.86 -3.74
N VAL A 264 -15.69 6.96 -4.72
CA VAL A 264 -15.73 7.30 -6.15
C VAL A 264 -16.99 8.08 -6.50
N ILE A 265 -18.17 7.65 -6.03
CA ILE A 265 -19.44 8.39 -6.18
C ILE A 265 -19.33 9.77 -5.54
N ALA A 266 -18.82 9.83 -4.31
CA ALA A 266 -18.66 11.10 -3.60
C ALA A 266 -17.77 12.09 -4.37
N GLN A 267 -16.64 11.62 -4.91
CA GLN A 267 -15.75 12.43 -5.74
C GLN A 267 -16.37 12.85 -7.06
N HIS A 268 -17.16 11.96 -7.69
CA HIS A 268 -17.90 12.30 -8.91
C HIS A 268 -18.86 13.47 -8.67
N HIS A 269 -19.50 13.53 -7.49
CA HIS A 269 -20.32 14.66 -7.04
C HIS A 269 -19.53 15.84 -6.46
N GLY A 270 -18.20 15.85 -6.63
CA GLY A 270 -17.34 16.98 -6.26
C GLY A 270 -16.92 17.03 -4.79
N LEU A 271 -17.23 16.00 -3.99
CA LEU A 271 -16.73 15.91 -2.62
C LEU A 271 -15.20 15.83 -2.65
N LYS A 272 -14.54 16.57 -1.77
CA LYS A 272 -13.08 16.52 -1.65
C LYS A 272 -12.68 15.26 -0.89
N THR A 273 -11.99 14.34 -1.55
CA THR A 273 -11.57 13.04 -1.01
C THR A 273 -10.04 12.89 -1.04
N ARG A 274 -9.56 11.78 -0.49
CA ARG A 274 -8.19 11.29 -0.60
C ARG A 274 -7.84 10.56 -1.90
N LEU A 275 -8.79 10.31 -2.79
CA LEU A 275 -8.44 9.69 -4.06
C LEU A 275 -7.81 10.75 -4.97
N LEU A 276 -6.82 10.32 -5.75
CA LEU A 276 -6.20 11.14 -6.78
C LEU A 276 -6.41 10.48 -8.14
N ASP A 277 -7.04 11.21 -9.05
CA ASP A 277 -7.38 10.72 -10.38
C ASP A 277 -6.13 10.50 -11.23
N ILE A 278 -6.02 9.30 -11.80
CA ILE A 278 -5.01 8.93 -12.79
C ILE A 278 -5.69 8.15 -13.92
N THR A 279 -5.01 7.94 -15.03
CA THR A 279 -5.53 7.19 -16.18
C THR A 279 -4.49 6.21 -16.70
N ARG A 280 -4.95 5.11 -17.29
CA ARG A 280 -4.10 4.20 -18.08
C ARG A 280 -3.86 4.70 -19.51
N ASN A 281 -4.64 5.69 -19.96
CA ASN A 281 -4.52 6.20 -21.32
C ASN A 281 -3.64 7.46 -21.34
N PRO A 282 -2.43 7.41 -21.95
CA PRO A 282 -1.53 8.56 -22.02
C PRO A 282 -2.20 9.77 -22.69
N LEU A 283 -3.02 9.54 -23.71
CA LEU A 283 -3.67 10.60 -24.48
C LEU A 283 -4.76 11.32 -23.69
N VAL A 284 -5.44 10.62 -22.77
CA VAL A 284 -6.42 11.23 -21.86
C VAL A 284 -5.71 12.18 -20.90
N ALA A 285 -4.56 11.78 -20.35
CA ALA A 285 -3.76 12.67 -19.51
C ALA A 285 -3.27 13.88 -20.32
N LEU A 286 -2.81 13.67 -21.55
CA LEU A 286 -2.38 14.74 -22.43
C LEU A 286 -3.50 15.76 -22.70
N PHE A 287 -4.72 15.28 -22.95
CA PHE A 287 -5.91 16.13 -23.08
C PHE A 287 -6.10 17.05 -21.86
N TRP A 288 -6.08 16.48 -20.65
CA TRP A 288 -6.27 17.25 -19.41
C TRP A 288 -5.15 18.26 -19.14
N SER A 289 -3.92 18.00 -19.60
CA SER A 289 -2.82 18.96 -19.50
C SER A 289 -2.91 20.14 -20.48
N CYS A 290 -3.69 19.99 -21.56
CA CYS A 290 -3.85 21.02 -22.58
C CYS A 290 -5.10 21.90 -22.38
N LEU A 291 -6.03 21.51 -21.51
CA LEU A 291 -7.19 22.36 -21.21
C LEU A 291 -6.73 23.68 -20.56
N ASP A 292 -7.31 24.79 -20.98
CA ASP A 292 -7.12 26.07 -20.31
C ASP A 292 -8.22 26.30 -19.26
N ILE A 293 -7.80 26.73 -18.07
CA ILE A 293 -8.69 26.95 -16.91
C ILE A 293 -9.10 28.43 -16.81
N ASP A 294 -8.35 29.36 -17.41
CA ASP A 294 -8.52 30.80 -17.22
C ASP A 294 -8.12 31.59 -18.47
N ASP A 295 -9.09 32.26 -19.11
CA ASP A 295 -8.94 32.92 -20.42
C ASP A 295 -7.92 34.08 -20.43
N ASN A 296 -7.53 34.58 -19.25
CA ASN A 296 -6.76 35.82 -19.16
C ASN A 296 -5.23 35.63 -19.16
N LYS A 297 -4.69 34.44 -18.88
CA LYS A 297 -3.25 34.13 -18.99
C LYS A 297 -3.02 32.63 -19.21
N PRO A 298 -2.64 32.17 -20.40
CA PRO A 298 -2.30 30.77 -20.60
C PRO A 298 -1.07 30.41 -19.78
N LYS A 299 -1.18 29.36 -18.99
CA LYS A 299 -0.08 28.80 -18.18
C LYS A 299 0.39 27.49 -18.80
N PRO A 300 1.67 27.10 -18.63
CA PRO A 300 2.14 25.79 -19.06
C PRO A 300 1.32 24.68 -18.42
N GLY A 301 1.06 23.61 -19.16
CA GLY A 301 0.47 22.38 -18.63
C GLY A 301 1.55 21.47 -18.05
N THR A 302 1.15 20.52 -17.21
CA THR A 302 2.04 19.51 -16.64
C THR A 302 1.47 18.12 -16.84
N LEU A 303 2.34 17.18 -17.18
CA LEU A 303 2.01 15.79 -17.44
C LEU A 303 2.86 14.89 -16.56
N HIS A 304 2.19 14.08 -15.75
CA HIS A 304 2.82 13.15 -14.83
C HIS A 304 2.70 11.73 -15.36
N VAL A 305 3.81 10.99 -15.28
CA VAL A 305 3.87 9.57 -15.61
C VAL A 305 4.41 8.80 -14.41
N PHE A 306 3.61 7.85 -13.95
CA PHE A 306 3.91 6.97 -12.82
C PHE A 306 4.24 5.57 -13.32
N SER A 307 5.44 5.09 -13.00
CA SER A 307 5.91 3.74 -13.34
C SER A 307 5.89 2.87 -12.09
N LEU A 308 4.90 1.99 -11.96
CA LEU A 308 4.61 1.26 -10.72
C LEU A 308 4.74 -0.25 -10.87
N PRO A 309 5.24 -0.98 -9.85
CA PRO A 309 5.20 -2.44 -9.86
C PRO A 309 3.75 -2.94 -9.83
N ARG A 310 3.51 -4.07 -10.50
CA ARG A 310 2.18 -4.69 -10.59
C ARG A 310 1.57 -5.00 -9.22
N GLU A 311 2.38 -5.27 -8.20
CA GLU A 311 1.92 -5.59 -6.84
C GLU A 311 1.17 -4.45 -6.13
N LEU A 312 1.43 -3.20 -6.52
CA LEU A 312 0.75 -2.01 -5.99
C LEU A 312 -0.55 -1.68 -6.72
N VAL A 313 -0.81 -2.35 -7.86
CA VAL A 313 -2.06 -2.22 -8.60
C VAL A 313 -3.06 -3.24 -8.04
N LYS A 314 -4.14 -2.74 -7.44
CA LYS A 314 -5.16 -3.54 -6.79
C LYS A 314 -6.51 -3.35 -7.49
N PRO A 315 -7.28 -4.43 -7.73
CA PRO A 315 -8.66 -4.29 -8.15
C PRO A 315 -9.51 -3.71 -7.01
N PHE A 316 -10.63 -3.06 -7.34
CA PHE A 316 -11.55 -2.43 -6.38
C PHE A 316 -12.01 -3.36 -5.24
N ASN A 317 -12.07 -4.67 -5.47
CA ASN A 317 -12.51 -5.67 -4.49
C ASN A 317 -11.37 -6.29 -3.67
N SER A 318 -10.13 -5.78 -3.76
CA SER A 318 -9.00 -6.25 -2.96
C SER A 318 -9.14 -5.90 -1.48
N ASP A 319 -8.63 -6.76 -0.60
CA ASP A 319 -8.63 -6.53 0.85
C ASP A 319 -7.87 -5.28 1.26
N THR A 320 -6.69 -5.04 0.66
CA THR A 320 -5.92 -3.79 0.86
C THR A 320 -6.76 -2.55 0.55
N VAL A 321 -7.54 -2.58 -0.55
CA VAL A 321 -8.39 -1.44 -0.95
C VAL A 321 -9.52 -1.24 0.05
N SER A 322 -10.20 -2.32 0.45
CA SER A 322 -11.26 -2.25 1.47
C SER A 322 -10.72 -1.75 2.81
N ILE A 323 -9.52 -2.15 3.22
CA ILE A 323 -8.86 -1.67 4.45
C ILE A 323 -8.66 -0.15 4.39
N ILE A 324 -8.04 0.35 3.31
CA ILE A 324 -7.70 1.77 3.20
C ILE A 324 -8.95 2.64 3.00
N ALA A 325 -9.90 2.18 2.19
CA ALA A 325 -11.15 2.89 1.94
C ALA A 325 -12.04 2.96 3.20
N ASN A 326 -12.11 1.91 4.00
CA ASN A 326 -12.85 1.94 5.27
C ASN A 326 -12.08 2.68 6.37
N PHE A 327 -10.75 2.63 6.37
CA PHE A 327 -9.92 3.45 7.25
C PHE A 327 -10.25 4.96 7.10
N ALA A 328 -10.50 5.42 5.87
CA ALA A 328 -10.87 6.80 5.59
C ALA A 328 -12.20 7.25 6.24
N LYS A 329 -13.11 6.30 6.52
CA LYS A 329 -14.39 6.58 7.16
C LYS A 329 -14.26 6.78 8.67
N LEU A 330 -13.19 6.28 9.29
CA LEU A 330 -12.98 6.38 10.73
C LEU A 330 -12.76 7.84 11.15
N PRO A 331 -13.16 8.22 12.38
CA PRO A 331 -12.79 9.51 12.96
C PRO A 331 -11.27 9.70 13.01
N ARG A 332 -10.82 10.95 12.91
CA ARG A 332 -9.38 11.27 12.81
C ARG A 332 -8.59 10.77 14.00
N GLU A 333 -9.18 10.81 15.19
CA GLU A 333 -8.58 10.32 16.43
C GLU A 333 -8.28 8.82 16.34
N VAL A 334 -9.23 8.05 15.78
CA VAL A 334 -9.08 6.60 15.57
C VAL A 334 -8.04 6.31 14.49
N GLN A 335 -8.05 7.07 13.39
CA GLN A 335 -7.03 6.98 12.35
C GLN A 335 -5.62 7.21 12.94
N ASN A 336 -5.45 8.21 13.80
CA ASN A 336 -4.15 8.52 14.42
C ASN A 336 -3.68 7.41 15.37
N ILE A 337 -4.59 6.73 16.08
CA ILE A 337 -4.26 5.56 16.89
C ILE A 337 -3.73 4.44 15.99
N LEU A 338 -4.43 4.15 14.89
CA LEU A 338 -4.04 3.09 13.94
C LEU A 338 -2.74 3.40 13.21
N LEU A 339 -2.47 4.67 12.91
CA LEU A 339 -1.25 5.16 12.27
C LEU A 339 -0.07 5.36 13.26
N GLY A 340 -0.22 4.98 14.52
CA GLY A 340 0.90 4.97 15.46
C GLY A 340 1.39 6.35 15.89
N TRP A 341 0.51 7.15 16.49
CA TRP A 341 0.92 8.33 17.26
C TRP A 341 2.13 7.99 18.17
N THR A 342 3.18 8.82 18.10
CA THR A 342 4.44 8.67 18.84
C THR A 342 4.23 8.96 20.31
N PRO A 343 4.44 8.00 21.23
CA PRO A 343 4.51 8.32 22.63
C PRO A 343 5.88 8.93 22.90
N GLN A 344 5.98 10.25 22.78
CA GLN A 344 6.98 10.98 23.54
C GLN A 344 6.66 10.77 25.03
N GLY A 345 7.23 9.72 25.63
CA GLY A 345 7.27 9.57 27.09
C GLY A 345 6.61 8.33 27.72
N THR A 346 6.11 7.33 26.99
CA THR A 346 5.52 6.15 27.64
C THR A 346 6.57 5.10 27.99
N THR A 347 7.41 5.38 28.99
CA THR A 347 8.25 4.39 29.63
C THR A 347 7.45 3.68 30.73
N GLY A 348 6.72 2.61 30.38
CA GLY A 348 6.03 1.81 31.41
C GLY A 348 5.03 0.76 30.88
N ARG A 349 4.97 -0.40 31.55
CA ARG A 349 4.09 -1.54 31.23
C ARG A 349 2.60 -1.18 31.24
N GLU A 350 2.16 -0.37 32.19
CA GLU A 350 0.75 0.05 32.31
C GLU A 350 0.33 0.98 31.15
N SER A 351 1.22 1.89 30.77
CA SER A 351 0.99 2.77 29.63
C SER A 351 0.92 1.99 28.30
N TYR A 352 1.73 0.94 28.15
CA TYR A 352 1.68 0.05 27.00
C TYR A 352 0.37 -0.76 26.95
N LEU A 353 -0.09 -1.31 28.08
CA LEU A 353 -1.34 -2.08 28.14
C LEU A 353 -2.56 -1.21 27.81
N SER A 354 -2.61 0.01 28.36
CA SER A 354 -3.66 0.98 28.04
C SER A 354 -3.64 1.38 26.55
N TYR A 355 -2.46 1.60 25.98
CA TYR A 355 -2.30 1.87 24.56
C TYR A 355 -2.72 0.69 23.68
N ARG A 356 -2.30 -0.54 24.04
CA ARG A 356 -2.69 -1.77 23.35
C ARG A 356 -4.21 -1.92 23.29
N ASP A 357 -4.87 -1.73 24.42
CA ASP A 357 -6.34 -1.89 24.49
C ASP A 357 -7.03 -0.82 23.62
N THR A 358 -6.53 0.43 23.66
CA THR A 358 -6.99 1.52 22.79
C THR A 358 -6.76 1.22 21.30
N TYR A 359 -5.62 0.65 20.94
CA TYR A 359 -5.28 0.26 19.57
C TYR A 359 -6.14 -0.90 19.08
N LEU A 360 -6.36 -1.92 19.92
CA LEU A 360 -7.24 -3.04 19.61
C LEU A 360 -8.69 -2.58 19.41
N ASP A 361 -9.16 -1.62 20.20
CA ASP A 361 -10.48 -1.02 20.00
C ASP A 361 -10.59 -0.24 18.70
N ALA A 362 -9.53 0.49 18.31
CA ALA A 362 -9.45 1.14 17.01
C ALA A 362 -9.47 0.14 15.85
N LEU A 363 -8.73 -0.97 15.96
CA LEU A 363 -8.75 -2.06 14.98
C LEU A 363 -10.13 -2.73 14.88
N ARG A 364 -10.78 -3.00 16.01
CA ARG A 364 -12.14 -3.57 16.03
C ARG A 364 -13.13 -2.71 15.26
N ARG A 365 -13.05 -1.38 15.39
CA ARG A 365 -13.90 -0.45 14.62
C ARG A 365 -13.61 -0.54 13.12
N LEU A 366 -12.34 -0.63 12.73
CA LEU A 366 -11.97 -0.83 11.34
C LEU A 366 -12.51 -2.16 10.79
N TYR A 367 -12.33 -3.26 11.53
CA TYR A 367 -12.84 -4.58 11.14
C TYR A 367 -14.36 -4.59 10.99
N GLN A 368 -15.10 -3.89 11.85
CA GLN A 368 -16.55 -3.75 11.73
C GLN A 368 -16.93 -3.11 10.39
N LEU A 369 -16.32 -1.97 10.03
CA LEU A 369 -16.58 -1.30 8.76
C LEU A 369 -16.19 -2.16 7.55
N ILE A 370 -15.07 -2.87 7.63
CA ILE A 370 -14.67 -3.78 6.54
C ILE A 370 -15.66 -4.94 6.44
N ARG A 371 -16.18 -5.47 7.55
CA ARG A 371 -17.15 -6.59 7.55
C ARG A 371 -18.55 -6.19 7.11
N GLU A 372 -18.93 -4.92 7.23
CA GLU A 372 -20.14 -4.39 6.59
C GLU A 372 -20.07 -4.53 5.06
N GLU A 373 -18.88 -4.31 4.48
CA GLU A 373 -18.62 -4.51 3.05
C GLU A 373 -18.38 -6.00 2.71
N LYS A 374 -17.53 -6.68 3.50
CA LYS A 374 -17.03 -8.04 3.28
C LYS A 374 -17.20 -8.90 4.55
N PRO A 375 -18.35 -9.56 4.74
CA PRO A 375 -18.61 -10.36 5.95
C PRO A 375 -17.60 -11.48 6.22
N TYR A 376 -16.92 -11.96 5.18
CA TYR A 376 -15.91 -13.02 5.22
C TYR A 376 -14.48 -12.51 5.43
N PHE A 377 -14.28 -11.20 5.64
CA PHE A 377 -12.95 -10.62 5.83
C PHE A 377 -12.24 -11.27 7.02
N ASP A 378 -11.04 -11.77 6.75
CA ASP A 378 -10.15 -12.34 7.74
C ASP A 378 -9.44 -11.21 8.50
N ASP A 379 -9.25 -11.34 9.82
CA ASP A 379 -8.69 -10.28 10.68
C ASP A 379 -7.16 -10.13 10.50
N ARG A 380 -6.73 -10.01 9.23
CA ARG A 380 -5.35 -9.86 8.78
C ARG A 380 -5.20 -8.53 8.06
N ILE A 381 -4.50 -7.60 8.68
CA ILE A 381 -4.07 -6.34 8.07
C ILE A 381 -2.55 -6.31 8.14
N ASP A 382 -1.88 -6.07 7.02
CA ASP A 382 -0.46 -5.73 7.01
C ASP A 382 -0.32 -4.24 7.40
N PRO A 383 0.28 -3.90 8.55
CA PRO A 383 0.46 -2.51 8.95
C PRO A 383 1.26 -1.70 7.93
N LYS A 384 2.12 -2.35 7.12
CA LYS A 384 2.90 -1.70 6.05
C LYS A 384 1.99 -1.10 4.98
N ASP A 385 0.81 -1.68 4.76
CA ASP A 385 -0.16 -1.18 3.77
C ASP A 385 -0.71 0.19 4.17
N PHE A 386 -0.78 0.53 5.45
CA PHE A 386 -1.17 1.89 5.85
C PHE A 386 -0.19 2.96 5.36
N TYR A 387 1.08 2.58 5.19
CA TYR A 387 2.16 3.47 4.78
C TYR A 387 2.47 3.39 3.28
N ARG A 388 1.70 2.64 2.50
CA ARG A 388 1.88 2.48 1.05
C ARG A 388 0.81 3.26 0.27
N VAL A 389 1.17 3.62 -0.96
CA VAL A 389 0.22 4.12 -1.96
C VAL A 389 -0.11 2.99 -2.91
N PHE A 390 -1.40 2.77 -3.16
CA PHE A 390 -1.89 1.79 -4.11
C PHE A 390 -2.58 2.47 -5.28
N VAL A 391 -2.50 1.84 -6.45
CA VAL A 391 -3.39 2.14 -7.56
C VAL A 391 -4.62 1.25 -7.42
N VAL A 392 -5.79 1.85 -7.47
CA VAL A 392 -7.05 1.14 -7.49
C VAL A 392 -7.63 1.20 -8.90
N GLU A 393 -7.91 0.01 -9.43
CA GLU A 393 -8.70 -0.14 -10.64
C GLU A 393 -10.17 -0.22 -10.23
N PRO A 394 -10.95 0.85 -10.46
CA PRO A 394 -12.34 0.88 -10.06
C PRO A 394 -13.18 -0.13 -10.83
N GLU A 395 -14.31 -0.49 -10.22
CA GLU A 395 -15.37 -1.18 -10.93
C GLU A 395 -15.81 -0.31 -12.12
N GLN A 396 -15.85 -0.91 -13.31
CA GLN A 396 -16.18 -0.22 -14.55
C GLN A 396 -17.70 -0.01 -14.66
N SER A 397 -18.39 0.34 -13.58
CA SER A 397 -19.83 0.61 -13.57
C SER A 397 -20.16 2.06 -13.91
N PHE A 398 -19.17 2.96 -13.90
CA PHE A 398 -19.35 4.39 -14.15
C PHE A 398 -18.87 4.76 -15.55
N GLU A 399 -19.78 5.26 -16.39
CA GLU A 399 -19.50 5.65 -17.80
C GLU A 399 -18.31 6.61 -17.92
N ARG A 400 -18.23 7.61 -17.04
CA ARG A 400 -17.11 8.58 -17.01
C ARG A 400 -15.75 7.91 -16.75
N ILE A 401 -15.72 6.88 -15.91
CA ILE A 401 -14.48 6.17 -15.57
C ILE A 401 -14.04 5.29 -16.74
N GLN A 402 -15.00 4.62 -17.39
CA GLN A 402 -14.75 3.83 -18.59
C GLN A 402 -14.18 4.71 -19.72
N ALA A 403 -14.85 5.83 -20.00
CA ALA A 403 -14.45 6.79 -21.03
C ALA A 403 -13.00 7.29 -20.84
N GLN A 404 -12.59 7.48 -19.58
CA GLN A 404 -11.27 8.02 -19.26
C GLN A 404 -10.20 6.95 -19.04
N SER A 405 -10.52 5.65 -19.13
CA SER A 405 -9.65 4.57 -18.65
C SER A 405 -9.13 4.85 -17.23
N GLY A 406 -10.03 5.33 -16.37
CA GLY A 406 -9.70 5.93 -15.08
C GLY A 406 -9.24 4.92 -14.03
N ALA A 407 -8.28 5.33 -13.22
CA ALA A 407 -7.82 4.65 -12.02
C ALA A 407 -7.58 5.70 -10.92
N PHE A 408 -7.35 5.24 -9.68
CA PHE A 408 -7.17 6.14 -8.55
C PHE A 408 -5.93 5.77 -7.75
N LEU A 409 -5.18 6.77 -7.27
CA LEU A 409 -4.23 6.56 -6.19
C LEU A 409 -4.93 6.70 -4.84
N ILE A 410 -4.65 5.78 -3.92
CA ILE A 410 -5.17 5.78 -2.55
C ILE A 410 -4.07 5.45 -1.54
N SER A 411 -4.15 6.03 -0.34
CA SER A 411 -3.28 5.75 0.80
C SER A 411 -4.00 6.02 2.12
N ALA A 412 -3.56 5.36 3.19
CA ALA A 412 -4.04 5.63 4.54
C ALA A 412 -3.18 6.68 5.28
N PHE A 413 -1.86 6.65 5.08
CA PHE A 413 -0.93 7.57 5.72
C PHE A 413 -0.69 8.81 4.87
N HIS A 414 -0.97 9.95 5.50
CA HIS A 414 -1.09 11.24 4.83
C HIS A 414 0.22 12.06 4.84
N GLU A 415 1.18 11.83 5.76
CA GLU A 415 2.40 12.66 5.84
C GLU A 415 3.31 12.48 4.62
N ARG A 416 3.16 11.37 3.87
CA ARG A 416 3.76 11.20 2.54
C ARG A 416 3.33 12.28 1.57
N PHE A 417 2.11 12.77 1.71
CA PHE A 417 1.62 13.87 0.90
C PHE A 417 2.14 15.23 1.39
N GLU A 418 2.49 15.38 2.68
CA GLU A 418 2.81 16.68 3.29
C GLU A 418 4.24 17.17 3.08
N ARG A 419 5.23 16.28 2.95
CA ARG A 419 6.66 16.65 2.85
C ARG A 419 7.09 17.16 1.46
N ASN A 420 6.16 17.57 0.60
CA ASN A 420 6.37 17.71 -0.86
C ASN A 420 6.91 16.42 -1.52
N GLU A 421 6.81 15.29 -0.83
CA GLU A 421 7.11 13.95 -1.33
C GLU A 421 5.95 13.38 -2.17
N VAL A 422 5.00 14.20 -2.60
CA VAL A 422 4.11 13.78 -3.70
C VAL A 422 4.86 13.83 -5.03
N LEU A 423 5.80 14.77 -5.17
CA LEU A 423 6.70 14.77 -6.32
C LEU A 423 7.75 13.64 -6.18
N ASN A 424 8.16 13.35 -4.94
CA ASN A 424 8.90 12.14 -4.55
C ASN A 424 7.94 11.06 -4.02
N PHE A 425 6.98 10.64 -4.85
CA PHE A 425 6.10 9.48 -4.57
C PHE A 425 6.90 8.23 -4.07
N THR A 426 8.22 8.27 -4.24
CA THR A 426 9.30 7.31 -4.18
C THR A 426 10.11 7.26 -2.86
N SER A 427 9.89 8.12 -1.86
CA SER A 427 10.60 7.99 -0.56
C SER A 427 10.16 6.74 0.21
N GLY A 428 10.69 5.58 -0.18
CA GLY A 428 10.62 4.33 0.57
C GLY A 428 9.57 3.30 0.15
N VAL A 429 8.90 3.41 -0.99
CA VAL A 429 8.10 2.30 -1.56
C VAL A 429 8.57 2.08 -3.00
N PRO A 430 8.73 0.83 -3.45
CA PRO A 430 9.25 0.55 -4.79
C PRO A 430 8.34 1.18 -5.85
N ILE A 431 8.81 2.26 -6.43
CA ILE A 431 8.30 2.82 -7.67
C ILE A 431 9.46 2.66 -8.65
N TYR A 432 9.16 2.25 -9.87
CA TYR A 432 10.19 2.19 -10.89
C TYR A 432 10.55 3.58 -11.45
N GLY A 433 9.69 4.62 -11.28
CA GLY A 433 10.00 6.04 -11.50
C GLY A 433 8.75 6.97 -11.48
N HIS A 434 8.98 8.28 -11.29
CA HIS A 434 8.01 9.36 -11.54
C HIS A 434 8.65 10.38 -12.48
N HIS A 435 8.00 10.66 -13.60
CA HIS A 435 8.50 11.56 -14.62
C HIS A 435 7.49 12.68 -14.84
N THR A 436 7.99 13.90 -15.02
CA THR A 436 7.17 15.09 -15.22
C THR A 436 7.60 15.80 -16.49
N TRP A 437 6.64 16.04 -17.38
CA TRP A 437 6.82 16.85 -18.57
C TRP A 437 5.99 18.12 -18.50
N GLU A 438 6.51 19.19 -19.07
CA GLU A 438 5.78 20.44 -19.25
C GLU A 438 5.32 20.61 -20.69
N ILE A 439 4.14 21.22 -20.85
CA ILE A 439 3.64 21.68 -22.14
C ILE A 439 3.82 23.20 -22.16
N PRO A 440 4.87 23.71 -22.83
CA PRO A 440 5.41 25.04 -22.55
C PRO A 440 4.57 26.18 -23.10
N THR A 441 3.90 26.02 -24.24
CA THR A 441 3.19 27.12 -24.90
C THR A 441 1.72 26.82 -25.19
N THR A 442 0.90 27.88 -25.30
CA THR A 442 -0.50 27.80 -25.73
C THR A 442 -0.65 27.18 -27.11
N LYS A 443 0.30 27.47 -28.02
CA LYS A 443 0.28 26.91 -29.38
C LYS A 443 0.48 25.39 -29.37
N ASP A 444 1.32 24.89 -28.47
CA ASP A 444 1.52 23.45 -28.31
C ASP A 444 0.26 22.79 -27.76
N LYS A 445 -0.40 23.42 -26.78
CA LYS A 445 -1.70 22.95 -26.25
C LYS A 445 -2.76 22.85 -27.34
N GLU A 446 -2.95 23.91 -28.13
CA GLU A 446 -3.91 23.93 -29.24
C GLU A 446 -3.59 22.87 -30.30
N ARG A 447 -2.30 22.75 -30.67
CA ARG A 447 -1.85 21.72 -31.62
C ARG A 447 -2.17 20.32 -31.12
N ILE A 448 -1.85 20.02 -29.86
CA ILE A 448 -2.10 18.73 -29.24
C ILE A 448 -3.61 18.44 -29.17
N LEU A 449 -4.44 19.41 -28.79
CA LEU A 449 -5.90 19.24 -28.77
C LEU A 449 -6.46 18.91 -30.15
N HIS A 450 -5.97 19.58 -31.20
CA HIS A 450 -6.35 19.26 -32.58
C HIS A 450 -5.89 17.85 -33.00
N GLN A 451 -4.68 17.42 -32.61
CA GLN A 451 -4.22 16.06 -32.88
C GLN A 451 -5.06 15.01 -32.12
N LEU A 452 -5.52 15.32 -30.90
CA LEU A 452 -6.36 14.44 -30.08
C LEU A 452 -7.78 14.31 -30.63
N ASP A 453 -8.32 15.40 -31.18
CA ASP A 453 -9.63 15.41 -31.86
C ASP A 453 -9.65 14.44 -33.05
N LEU A 454 -8.56 14.37 -33.83
CA LEU A 454 -8.42 13.42 -34.95
C LEU A 454 -8.52 11.94 -34.53
N VAL A 455 -8.20 11.61 -33.27
CA VAL A 455 -8.32 10.26 -32.70
C VAL A 455 -9.53 10.12 -31.78
N ASN A 456 -10.49 11.04 -31.87
CA ASN A 456 -11.75 11.07 -31.13
C ASN A 456 -11.58 11.18 -29.60
N ILE A 457 -10.53 11.84 -29.15
CA ILE A 457 -10.31 12.20 -27.74
C ILE A 457 -10.71 13.66 -27.57
N THR A 458 -11.98 13.86 -27.22
CA THR A 458 -12.60 15.18 -27.10
C THR A 458 -13.20 15.34 -25.71
N ARG A 459 -13.65 16.57 -25.40
CA ARG A 459 -14.33 16.83 -24.14
C ARG A 459 -15.60 15.98 -23.98
N GLU A 460 -16.35 15.80 -25.06
CA GLU A 460 -17.57 14.99 -25.10
C GLU A 460 -17.30 13.51 -24.84
N THR A 461 -16.29 12.94 -25.52
CA THR A 461 -15.99 11.52 -25.37
C THR A 461 -15.45 11.18 -23.99
N LEU A 462 -14.81 12.15 -23.31
CA LEU A 462 -14.28 11.99 -21.96
C LEU A 462 -15.25 12.39 -20.83
N LEU A 463 -16.25 13.22 -21.13
CA LEU A 463 -17.30 13.66 -20.20
C LEU A 463 -18.69 13.39 -20.81
N PRO A 464 -19.16 12.13 -20.83
CA PRO A 464 -20.38 11.73 -21.53
C PRO A 464 -21.69 12.20 -20.86
N SER A 465 -21.63 13.12 -19.89
CA SER A 465 -22.83 13.65 -19.24
C SER A 465 -23.65 14.49 -20.21
N LEU A 466 -24.98 14.36 -20.13
CA LEU A 466 -25.94 15.15 -20.91
C LEU A 466 -25.62 16.65 -20.97
N ASP A 467 -25.24 17.26 -19.85
CA ASP A 467 -24.93 18.69 -19.79
C ASP A 467 -23.68 19.07 -20.60
N GLU A 468 -22.65 18.22 -20.58
CA GLU A 468 -21.39 18.44 -21.32
C GLU A 468 -21.58 18.13 -22.81
N SER A 469 -22.34 17.07 -23.15
CA SER A 469 -22.73 16.80 -24.54
C SER A 469 -23.57 17.94 -25.12
N ALA A 470 -24.53 18.47 -24.36
CA ALA A 470 -25.34 19.60 -24.80
C ALA A 470 -24.51 20.87 -25.00
N LYS A 471 -23.57 21.13 -24.09
CA LYS A 471 -22.66 22.28 -24.21
C LYS A 471 -21.79 22.18 -25.46
N ALA A 472 -21.22 21.02 -25.72
CA ALA A 472 -20.32 20.85 -26.85
C ALA A 472 -21.06 20.87 -28.21
N ILE A 473 -22.29 20.35 -28.28
CA ILE A 473 -23.19 20.58 -29.42
C ILE A 473 -23.45 22.08 -29.62
N ILE A 474 -23.73 22.84 -28.55
CA ILE A 474 -23.92 24.30 -28.66
C ILE A 474 -22.67 24.97 -29.23
N ASP A 475 -21.49 24.60 -28.74
CA ASP A 475 -20.21 25.17 -29.19
C ASP A 475 -19.94 24.84 -30.68
N GLU A 476 -20.24 23.60 -31.12
CA GLU A 476 -20.13 23.16 -32.52
C GLU A 476 -21.00 24.05 -33.44
N TYR A 477 -22.28 24.20 -33.12
CA TYR A 477 -23.21 24.99 -33.94
C TYR A 477 -22.97 26.51 -33.83
N SER A 478 -22.35 26.97 -32.74
CA SER A 478 -21.96 28.39 -32.57
C SER A 478 -20.69 28.75 -33.33
N SER A 479 -19.84 27.77 -33.64
CA SER A 479 -18.61 27.96 -34.44
C SER A 479 -18.86 28.08 -35.95
N ILE A 480 -20.08 27.76 -36.41
CA ILE A 480 -20.51 27.92 -37.80
C ILE A 480 -20.90 29.39 -38.03
N PRO A 481 -20.27 30.12 -38.98
CA PRO A 481 -20.62 31.51 -39.23
C PRO A 481 -22.08 31.67 -39.69
N GLU A 482 -22.79 32.64 -39.10
CA GLU A 482 -24.20 32.99 -39.38
C GLU A 482 -24.52 33.22 -40.87
N SER A 483 -23.51 33.43 -41.72
CA SER A 483 -23.66 33.55 -43.18
C SER A 483 -24.12 32.27 -43.87
N SER A 484 -24.13 31.12 -43.18
CA SER A 484 -24.65 29.84 -43.68
C SER A 484 -26.14 29.61 -43.38
N PHE A 485 -26.76 30.47 -42.54
CA PHE A 485 -28.20 30.45 -42.27
C PHE A 485 -28.94 31.52 -43.09
N GLN A 486 -28.82 31.45 -44.42
CA GLN A 486 -29.83 32.03 -45.31
C GLN A 486 -30.73 30.91 -45.84
N GLY A 487 -31.89 30.71 -45.22
CA GLY A 487 -32.88 29.78 -45.75
C GLY A 487 -34.11 29.54 -44.88
N SER A 488 -35.12 30.38 -45.07
CA SER A 488 -36.53 30.24 -44.66
C SER A 488 -36.89 30.64 -43.22
N ALA A 489 -37.19 31.93 -43.09
CA ALA A 489 -38.21 32.37 -42.16
C ALA A 489 -39.53 31.66 -42.47
N THR A 490 -40.03 30.85 -41.54
CA THR A 490 -41.47 30.81 -41.27
C THR A 490 -41.67 30.91 -39.76
N SER A 491 -42.34 31.99 -39.39
CA SER A 491 -42.71 32.41 -38.04
C SER A 491 -43.55 31.37 -37.31
N TRP A 492 -43.22 31.09 -36.04
CA TRP A 492 -44.22 30.88 -35.00
C TRP A 492 -43.81 31.62 -33.72
N ASN A 493 -44.55 32.69 -33.45
CA ASN A 493 -44.52 33.46 -32.21
C ASN A 493 -44.89 32.56 -31.03
N TYR A 494 -44.11 32.60 -29.95
CA TYR A 494 -44.66 32.46 -28.60
C TYR A 494 -44.15 33.61 -27.73
N GLY A 495 -45.12 34.38 -27.24
CA GLY A 495 -44.91 35.67 -26.62
C GLY A 495 -44.39 35.64 -25.19
N ASN A 496 -43.90 36.82 -24.81
CA ASN A 496 -43.68 37.29 -23.45
C ASN A 496 -44.68 36.73 -22.43
N PHE A 497 -44.16 36.09 -21.37
CA PHE A 497 -44.74 36.20 -20.04
C PHE A 497 -43.64 36.29 -18.98
N ARG A 498 -43.29 37.53 -18.64
CA ARG A 498 -42.78 37.89 -17.31
C ARG A 498 -43.94 37.85 -16.32
N GLY A 499 -43.71 37.24 -15.17
CA GLY A 499 -44.49 37.42 -13.94
C GLY A 499 -44.07 36.35 -12.92
N THR A 500 -43.92 36.61 -11.63
CA THR A 500 -43.98 37.83 -10.83
C THR A 500 -43.42 37.41 -9.47
N GLN A 501 -42.53 38.21 -8.88
CA GLN A 501 -42.27 38.14 -7.45
C GLN A 501 -43.58 38.41 -6.69
N THR A 502 -43.84 37.66 -5.63
CA THR A 502 -44.71 38.13 -4.55
C THR A 502 -44.09 37.77 -3.20
N ARG A 503 -43.84 38.87 -2.46
CA ARG A 503 -43.62 39.11 -1.02
C ARG A 503 -43.40 37.94 -0.06
#